data_AF-A0A6L5FBA6-F1
#
_entry.id   AF-A0A6L5FBA6-F1
#
_cell.length_a   1.000
_cell.length_b   1.000
_cell.length_c   1.000
_cell.angle_alpha   90.00
_cell.angle_beta   90.00
_cell.angle_gamma   90.00
#
_symmetry.space_group_name_H-M   'P 1'
#
loop_
_entity.id
_entity.type
_entity.pdbx_description
1 polymer ?
#
loop_
_entity_poly.entity_id
_entity_poly.type
_entity_poly.pdbx_seq_one_letter_code
_entity_poly.pdbx_strand_id
1 'polypeptide(L)'
;MTENTEVIVIGGGYAGVMAANRMMQRDDVTVTLINPRPTFVERIRLHQRVGGSNDAVVDYKDVLADGIHLVVDSVTQINASQRNVTLAMDSTVEYDYLIYAVGSGSADPSVPGAAEFAYPITSLEEADRLRPLINATPVSVPVTVVGAGPSGIETAAELAELGRTVTLVAGEQLGPYLDPRGRRSIAKRLAKLDVTVFECPNAKVTAVAHDAVELGDGRELPSAVTIWTAGFGVPDLAANSGLSTDALGRLLTDETLTSVDDTHIVGAGDSAAPSNLPFRMSCQAAGPLGAHAADTVLNRIGGEPAAPVSIGFL
;
A
#
# COMPACT_ATOMS: atom_id res chain seq x y z
N MET A 1 11.33 6.57 -39.25
CA MET A 1 10.87 7.16 -37.97
C MET A 1 10.75 5.96 -37.06
N THR A 2 11.57 5.87 -36.01
CA THR A 2 11.32 4.89 -34.95
C THR A 2 9.95 5.21 -34.38
N GLU A 3 9.05 4.23 -34.41
CA GLU A 3 7.70 4.35 -33.87
C GLU A 3 7.85 4.57 -32.36
N ASN A 4 7.35 5.70 -31.87
CA ASN A 4 7.41 6.03 -30.44
C ASN A 4 6.40 5.14 -29.70
N THR A 5 6.85 4.43 -28.66
CA THR A 5 6.01 3.49 -27.92
C THR A 5 5.33 4.18 -26.75
N GLU A 6 4.01 4.12 -26.68
CA GLU A 6 3.22 4.73 -25.60
C GLU A 6 3.10 3.77 -24.40
N VAL A 7 3.55 4.21 -23.23
CA VAL A 7 3.58 3.40 -22.01
C VAL A 7 2.79 4.09 -20.90
N ILE A 8 1.72 3.45 -20.44
CA ILE A 8 0.95 3.90 -19.28
C ILE A 8 1.45 3.19 -18.04
N VAL A 9 1.69 3.94 -16.97
CA VAL A 9 1.90 3.42 -15.61
C VAL A 9 0.70 3.82 -14.76
N ILE A 10 -0.04 2.85 -14.24
CA ILE A 10 -1.18 3.11 -13.35
C ILE A 10 -0.74 2.98 -11.90
N GLY A 11 -0.82 4.08 -11.15
CA GLY A 11 -0.47 4.15 -9.74
C GLY A 11 0.87 4.82 -9.51
N GLY A 12 0.87 5.98 -8.85
CA GLY A 12 2.06 6.78 -8.56
C GLY A 12 2.70 6.48 -7.21
N GLY A 13 2.65 5.22 -6.75
CA GLY A 13 3.34 4.77 -5.54
C GLY A 13 4.79 4.33 -5.79
N TYR A 14 5.43 3.70 -4.81
CA TYR A 14 6.83 3.25 -4.91
C TYR A 14 7.14 2.43 -6.18
N ALA A 15 6.27 1.47 -6.53
CA ALA A 15 6.47 0.63 -7.71
C ALA A 15 6.30 1.41 -9.02
N GLY A 16 5.24 2.23 -9.13
CA GLY A 16 4.96 2.97 -10.35
C GLY A 16 5.96 4.10 -10.62
N VAL A 17 6.39 4.84 -9.59
CA VAL A 17 7.46 5.84 -9.73
C VAL A 17 8.76 5.19 -10.19
N MET A 18 9.14 4.05 -9.58
CA MET A 18 10.33 3.32 -10.00
C MET A 18 10.21 2.83 -11.46
N ALA A 19 9.06 2.27 -11.83
CA ALA A 19 8.81 1.77 -13.18
C ALA A 19 8.89 2.92 -14.21
N ALA A 20 8.17 4.02 -13.97
CA ALA A 20 8.14 5.17 -14.87
C ALA A 20 9.54 5.76 -15.09
N ASN A 21 10.31 5.97 -14.02
CA ASN A 21 11.69 6.47 -14.13
C ASN A 21 12.61 5.51 -14.87
N ARG A 22 12.42 4.19 -14.68
CA ARG A 22 13.26 3.19 -15.35
C ARG A 22 12.96 3.08 -16.84
N MET A 23 11.73 3.35 -17.27
CA MET A 23 11.37 3.42 -18.70
C MET A 23 12.15 4.53 -19.45
N MET A 24 12.53 5.61 -18.75
CA MET A 24 13.31 6.72 -19.32
C MET A 24 14.75 6.36 -19.71
N GLN A 25 15.14 5.09 -19.63
CA GLN A 25 16.39 4.58 -20.21
C GLN A 25 16.36 4.52 -21.75
N ARG A 26 15.18 4.70 -22.35
CA ARG A 26 14.96 4.78 -23.80
C ARG A 26 14.39 6.14 -24.19
N ASP A 27 14.82 6.63 -25.35
CA ASP A 27 14.36 7.91 -25.91
C ASP A 27 13.18 7.74 -26.89
N ASP A 28 12.82 6.50 -27.25
CA ASP A 28 11.72 6.14 -28.16
C ASP A 28 10.47 5.63 -27.42
N VAL A 29 10.32 6.02 -26.15
CA VAL A 29 9.14 5.76 -25.34
C VAL A 29 8.55 7.06 -24.82
N THR A 30 7.22 7.12 -24.75
CA THR A 30 6.49 8.18 -24.05
C THR A 30 5.79 7.57 -22.85
N VAL A 31 6.07 8.10 -21.66
CA VAL A 31 5.59 7.55 -20.39
C VAL A 31 4.53 8.46 -19.80
N THR A 32 3.34 7.92 -19.59
CA THR A 32 2.25 8.58 -18.87
C THR A 32 2.00 7.87 -17.54
N LEU A 33 2.25 8.55 -16.41
CA LEU A 33 1.89 8.08 -15.08
C LEU A 33 0.51 8.61 -14.71
N ILE A 34 -0.43 7.71 -14.43
CA ILE A 34 -1.81 8.05 -14.03
C ILE A 34 -1.97 7.75 -12.55
N ASN A 35 -2.32 8.78 -11.77
CA ASN A 35 -2.48 8.66 -10.32
C ASN A 35 -3.56 9.62 -9.80
N PRO A 36 -4.42 9.20 -8.85
CA PRO A 36 -5.53 10.04 -8.37
C PRO A 36 -5.09 11.29 -7.58
N ARG A 37 -3.79 11.45 -7.30
CA ARG A 37 -3.24 12.54 -6.50
C ARG A 37 -2.17 13.30 -7.28
N PRO A 38 -2.03 14.61 -7.08
CA PRO A 38 -0.96 15.42 -7.66
C PRO A 38 0.37 15.29 -6.90
N THR A 39 0.42 14.51 -5.82
CA THR A 39 1.60 14.36 -4.96
C THR A 39 1.92 12.89 -4.72
N PHE A 40 3.21 12.58 -4.62
CA PHE A 40 3.69 11.30 -4.16
C PHE A 40 3.40 11.15 -2.66
N VAL A 41 2.87 9.99 -2.26
CA VAL A 41 2.60 9.68 -0.85
C VAL A 41 3.69 8.73 -0.35
N GLU A 42 4.50 9.20 0.60
CA GLU A 42 5.41 8.37 1.39
C GLU A 42 4.58 7.54 2.38
N ARG A 43 3.93 6.48 1.91
CA ARG A 43 2.98 5.68 2.70
C ARG A 43 3.56 5.17 4.02
N ILE A 44 4.87 4.92 4.07
CA ILE A 44 5.57 4.52 5.31
C ILE A 44 5.55 5.60 6.39
N ARG A 45 5.25 6.85 6.06
CA ARG A 45 5.18 7.99 7.00
C ARG A 45 3.76 8.36 7.40
N LEU A 46 2.73 7.58 7.02
CA LEU A 46 1.34 7.94 7.37
C LEU A 46 1.11 7.99 8.89
N HIS A 47 1.84 7.22 9.69
CA HIS A 47 1.82 7.34 11.15
C HIS A 47 2.27 8.74 11.60
N GLN A 48 3.32 9.29 10.97
CA GLN A 48 3.83 10.65 11.22
C GLN A 48 2.85 11.73 10.74
N ARG A 49 2.10 11.47 9.66
CA ARG A 49 1.02 12.36 9.21
C ARG A 49 -0.10 12.45 10.24
N VAL A 50 -0.51 11.32 10.81
CA VAL A 50 -1.48 11.26 11.90
C VAL A 50 -0.93 11.95 13.15
N GLY A 51 0.34 11.71 13.50
CA GLY A 51 1.01 12.35 14.64
C GLY A 51 1.38 13.83 14.45
N GLY A 52 1.40 14.31 13.20
CA GLY A 52 1.76 15.67 12.84
C GLY A 52 3.25 15.98 12.79
N SER A 53 4.15 14.98 12.87
CA SER A 53 5.61 15.17 12.78
C SER A 53 6.14 15.20 11.34
N ASN A 54 5.35 14.77 10.37
CA ASN A 54 5.68 14.82 8.94
C ASN A 54 4.39 14.90 8.09
N ASP A 55 4.46 15.49 6.89
CA ASP A 55 3.29 15.59 6.00
C ASP A 55 3.07 14.35 5.11
N ALA A 56 4.04 13.43 5.05
CA ALA A 56 4.02 12.19 4.29
C ALA A 56 3.81 12.34 2.77
N VAL A 57 4.02 13.54 2.23
CA VAL A 57 3.86 13.85 0.80
C VAL A 57 5.06 14.58 0.24
N VAL A 58 5.35 14.31 -1.04
CA VAL A 58 6.40 14.96 -1.83
C VAL A 58 5.81 15.33 -3.20
N ASP A 59 6.34 16.38 -3.83
CA ASP A 59 5.95 16.76 -5.18
C ASP A 59 6.47 15.71 -6.19
N TYR A 60 5.66 15.34 -7.19
CA TYR A 60 6.09 14.37 -8.21
C TYR A 60 7.32 14.84 -8.99
N LYS A 61 7.54 16.15 -9.15
CA LYS A 61 8.74 16.69 -9.82
C LYS A 61 10.05 16.30 -9.11
N ASP A 62 9.99 15.99 -7.82
CA ASP A 62 11.18 15.66 -7.02
C ASP A 62 11.47 14.15 -7.06
N VAL A 63 10.54 13.34 -7.58
CA VAL A 63 10.66 11.87 -7.63
C VAL A 63 10.53 11.28 -9.03
N LEU A 64 10.00 12.02 -10.01
CA LEU A 64 9.92 11.61 -11.41
C LEU A 64 11.03 12.24 -12.24
N ALA A 65 11.56 11.48 -13.18
CA ALA A 65 12.45 12.00 -14.20
C ALA A 65 11.74 13.00 -15.13
N ASP A 66 12.50 13.95 -15.68
CA ASP A 66 12.01 14.88 -16.68
C ASP A 66 11.42 14.14 -17.90
N GLY A 67 10.31 14.65 -18.45
CA GLY A 67 9.65 14.08 -19.62
C GLY A 67 8.53 13.07 -19.33
N ILE A 68 8.40 12.59 -18.09
CA ILE A 68 7.25 11.75 -17.69
C ILE A 68 6.00 12.64 -17.58
N HIS A 69 4.92 12.25 -18.27
CA HIS A 69 3.65 12.95 -18.20
C HIS A 69 2.81 12.45 -17.02
N LEU A 70 2.55 13.31 -16.04
CA LEU A 70 1.63 13.00 -14.94
C LEU A 70 0.19 13.39 -15.31
N VAL A 71 -0.70 12.41 -15.27
CA VAL A 71 -2.16 12.62 -15.34
C VAL A 71 -2.74 12.41 -13.94
N VAL A 72 -3.34 13.46 -13.40
CA VAL A 72 -4.00 13.42 -12.08
C VAL A 72 -5.46 13.01 -12.25
N ASP A 73 -5.69 11.71 -12.34
CA ASP A 73 -7.02 11.09 -12.45
C ASP A 73 -6.97 9.64 -11.93
N SER A 74 -8.13 9.01 -11.75
CA SER A 74 -8.27 7.59 -11.43
C SER A 74 -8.56 6.80 -12.70
N VAL A 75 -7.89 5.66 -12.89
CA VAL A 75 -8.32 4.67 -13.90
C VAL A 75 -9.46 3.85 -13.31
N THR A 76 -10.58 3.77 -14.04
CA THR A 76 -11.77 3.03 -13.64
C THR A 76 -11.91 1.69 -14.37
N GLN A 77 -11.33 1.57 -15.56
CA GLN A 77 -11.39 0.35 -16.37
C GLN A 77 -10.18 0.23 -17.31
N ILE A 78 -9.66 -0.99 -17.48
CA ILE A 78 -8.65 -1.36 -18.47
C ILE A 78 -9.34 -2.16 -19.58
N ASN A 79 -9.26 -1.69 -20.82
CA ASN A 79 -9.81 -2.39 -21.98
C ASN A 79 -8.66 -3.06 -22.74
N ALA A 80 -8.25 -4.26 -22.33
CA ALA A 80 -7.11 -4.97 -22.90
C ALA A 80 -7.23 -5.18 -24.43
N SER A 81 -8.41 -5.54 -24.92
CA SER A 81 -8.67 -5.77 -26.36
C SER A 81 -8.54 -4.52 -27.22
N GLN A 82 -8.79 -3.33 -26.66
CA GLN A 82 -8.68 -2.04 -27.34
C GLN A 82 -7.42 -1.27 -26.95
N ARG A 83 -6.61 -1.82 -26.03
CA ARG A 83 -5.40 -1.22 -25.46
C ARG A 83 -5.59 0.23 -25.03
N ASN A 84 -6.62 0.46 -24.24
CA ASN A 84 -6.87 1.75 -23.62
C ASN A 84 -7.34 1.60 -22.18
N VAL A 85 -7.26 2.70 -21.44
CA VAL A 85 -7.81 2.82 -20.10
C VAL A 85 -8.88 3.89 -20.08
N THR A 86 -9.93 3.67 -19.31
CA THR A 86 -10.96 4.68 -19.03
C THR A 86 -10.63 5.38 -17.72
N LEU A 87 -10.65 6.71 -17.74
CA LEU A 87 -10.43 7.53 -16.56
C LEU A 87 -11.77 7.90 -15.89
N ALA A 88 -11.74 8.32 -14.63
CA ALA A 88 -12.95 8.69 -13.90
C ALA A 88 -13.65 9.92 -14.47
N MET A 89 -12.93 10.80 -15.19
CA MET A 89 -13.52 11.91 -15.94
C MET A 89 -14.00 11.52 -17.35
N ASP A 90 -14.27 10.24 -17.59
CA ASP A 90 -14.80 9.66 -18.84
C ASP A 90 -13.91 9.88 -20.10
N SER A 91 -12.65 10.27 -19.91
CA SER A 91 -11.66 10.28 -20.99
C SER A 91 -10.95 8.93 -21.13
N THR A 92 -10.46 8.62 -22.33
CA THR A 92 -9.69 7.41 -22.61
C THR A 92 -8.24 7.74 -22.94
N VAL A 93 -7.31 6.89 -22.50
CA VAL A 93 -5.88 6.98 -22.85
C VAL A 93 -5.44 5.65 -23.46
N GLU A 94 -4.87 5.70 -24.67
CA GLU A 94 -4.36 4.52 -25.38
C GLU A 94 -2.94 4.17 -24.92
N TYR A 95 -2.55 2.91 -25.06
CA TYR A 95 -1.22 2.43 -24.73
C TYR A 95 -0.74 1.33 -25.67
N ASP A 96 0.57 1.25 -25.85
CA ASP A 96 1.23 0.05 -26.39
C ASP A 96 1.56 -0.93 -25.27
N TYR A 97 1.99 -0.41 -24.11
CA TYR A 97 2.20 -1.18 -22.88
C TYR A 97 1.61 -0.51 -21.64
N LEU A 98 1.14 -1.32 -20.72
CA LEU A 98 0.57 -0.88 -19.44
C LEU A 98 1.32 -1.54 -18.28
N ILE A 99 1.79 -0.72 -17.34
CA ILE A 99 2.34 -1.17 -16.06
C ILE A 99 1.28 -0.97 -14.97
N TYR A 100 0.77 -2.07 -14.42
CA TYR A 100 -0.26 -2.10 -13.38
C TYR A 100 0.41 -2.06 -11.99
N ALA A 101 0.51 -0.86 -11.42
CA ALA A 101 1.21 -0.59 -10.16
C ALA A 101 0.30 0.10 -9.12
N VAL A 102 -0.97 -0.31 -9.07
CA VAL A 102 -2.01 0.32 -8.22
C VAL A 102 -1.81 0.11 -6.71
N GLY A 103 -0.92 -0.81 -6.33
CA GLY A 103 -0.49 -1.00 -4.96
C GLY A 103 -1.54 -1.72 -4.08
N SER A 104 -1.51 -1.43 -2.79
CA SER A 104 -2.43 -2.00 -1.80
C SER A 104 -3.07 -0.90 -0.95
N GLY A 105 -4.16 -1.24 -0.26
CA GLY A 105 -4.89 -0.36 0.64
C GLY A 105 -5.40 -1.12 1.87
N SER A 106 -6.43 -0.57 2.50
CA SER A 106 -7.15 -1.21 3.60
C SER A 106 -7.87 -2.46 3.11
N ALA A 107 -7.84 -3.51 3.92
CA ALA A 107 -8.79 -4.62 3.78
C ALA A 107 -10.11 -4.22 4.42
N ASP A 108 -11.22 -4.75 3.91
CA ASP A 108 -12.46 -4.78 4.69
C ASP A 108 -12.27 -5.71 5.90
N PRO A 109 -12.30 -5.18 7.13
CA PRO A 109 -12.06 -6.01 8.30
C PRO A 109 -13.26 -6.94 8.52
N SER A 110 -12.99 -8.24 8.67
CA SER A 110 -14.02 -9.24 8.98
C SER A 110 -14.50 -9.19 10.43
N VAL A 111 -13.83 -8.41 11.28
CA VAL A 111 -14.17 -8.22 12.69
C VAL A 111 -15.42 -7.34 12.80
N PRO A 112 -16.51 -7.81 13.44
CA PRO A 112 -17.72 -7.02 13.66
C PRO A 112 -17.44 -5.63 14.21
N GLY A 113 -18.05 -4.61 13.59
CA GLY A 113 -17.92 -3.21 13.97
C GLY A 113 -16.58 -2.56 13.60
N ALA A 114 -15.54 -3.30 13.19
CA ALA A 114 -14.26 -2.70 12.83
C ALA A 114 -14.37 -1.78 11.61
N ALA A 115 -15.17 -2.14 10.61
CA ALA A 115 -15.40 -1.30 9.43
C ALA A 115 -16.16 0.01 9.76
N GLU A 116 -16.95 0.01 10.83
CA GLU A 116 -17.79 1.15 11.23
C GLU A 116 -17.07 2.07 12.24
N PHE A 117 -16.37 1.48 13.21
CA PHE A 117 -15.85 2.21 14.38
C PHE A 117 -14.32 2.32 14.43
N ALA A 118 -13.59 1.64 13.55
CA ALA A 118 -12.14 1.75 13.50
C ALA A 118 -11.67 2.62 12.32
N TYR A 119 -10.50 3.22 12.51
CA TYR A 119 -9.86 4.11 11.53
C TYR A 119 -8.63 3.42 10.95
N PRO A 120 -8.65 3.05 9.66
CA PRO A 120 -7.44 2.62 8.98
C PRO A 120 -6.47 3.78 8.77
N ILE A 121 -5.22 3.46 8.41
CA ILE A 121 -4.14 4.43 8.13
C ILE A 121 -3.28 4.00 6.93
N THR A 122 -3.90 3.35 5.96
CA THR A 122 -3.21 2.78 4.80
C THR A 122 -3.12 3.76 3.62
N SER A 123 -3.94 4.80 3.59
CA SER A 123 -3.93 5.86 2.58
C SER A 123 -3.80 7.26 3.19
N LEU A 124 -3.49 8.24 2.34
CA LEU A 124 -3.39 9.65 2.76
C LEU A 124 -4.76 10.15 3.26
N GLU A 125 -5.84 9.81 2.58
CA GLU A 125 -7.20 10.23 2.92
C GLU A 125 -7.64 9.65 4.26
N GLU A 126 -7.26 8.41 4.55
CA GLU A 126 -7.50 7.76 5.83
C GLU A 126 -6.73 8.47 6.96
N ALA A 127 -5.44 8.75 6.75
CA ALA A 127 -4.62 9.49 7.69
C ALA A 127 -5.15 10.93 7.94
N ASP A 128 -5.56 11.62 6.87
CA ASP A 128 -6.11 12.98 6.93
C ASP A 128 -7.49 13.01 7.60
N ARG A 129 -8.27 11.94 7.50
CA ARG A 129 -9.54 11.78 8.26
C ARG A 129 -9.27 11.52 9.74
N LEU A 130 -8.25 10.74 10.07
CA LEU A 130 -7.92 10.37 11.45
C LEU A 130 -7.25 11.52 12.23
N ARG A 131 -6.35 12.29 11.59
CA ARG A 131 -5.59 13.37 12.22
C ARG A 131 -6.45 14.37 13.02
N PRO A 132 -7.54 14.96 12.49
CA PRO A 132 -8.36 15.90 13.25
C PRO A 132 -9.06 15.23 14.44
N LEU A 133 -9.46 13.96 14.32
CA LEU A 133 -10.04 13.20 15.42
C LEU A 133 -9.04 12.99 16.55
N ILE A 134 -7.80 12.63 16.20
CA ILE A 134 -6.71 12.54 17.17
C ILE A 134 -6.52 13.89 17.85
N ASN A 135 -6.39 14.98 17.10
CA ASN A 135 -6.18 16.32 17.66
C ASN A 135 -7.33 16.79 18.59
N ALA A 136 -8.58 16.44 18.27
CA ALA A 136 -9.73 16.79 19.09
C ALA A 136 -9.87 15.92 20.36
N THR A 137 -9.36 14.69 20.32
CA THR A 137 -9.40 13.76 21.45
C THR A 137 -8.40 14.20 22.54
N PRO A 138 -8.84 14.45 23.79
CA PRO A 138 -7.94 14.81 24.88
C PRO A 138 -6.84 13.77 25.09
N VAL A 139 -5.62 14.23 25.39
CA VAL A 139 -4.43 13.38 25.48
C VAL A 139 -4.56 12.23 26.50
N SER A 140 -5.35 12.43 27.57
CA SER A 140 -5.61 11.44 28.61
C SER A 140 -6.64 10.37 28.23
N VAL A 141 -7.33 10.52 27.11
CA VAL A 141 -8.36 9.57 26.66
C VAL A 141 -7.67 8.43 25.89
N PRO A 142 -8.02 7.17 26.15
CA PRO A 142 -7.33 6.03 25.59
C PRO A 142 -7.56 5.91 24.07
N VAL A 143 -6.44 5.68 23.35
CA VAL A 143 -6.42 5.32 21.93
C VAL A 143 -5.93 3.89 21.82
N THR A 144 -6.66 3.05 21.09
CA THR A 144 -6.26 1.66 20.83
C THR A 144 -5.75 1.52 19.40
N VAL A 145 -4.56 0.95 19.24
CA VAL A 145 -4.00 0.56 17.94
C VAL A 145 -4.09 -0.96 17.82
N VAL A 146 -4.78 -1.45 16.78
CA VAL A 146 -4.95 -2.88 16.52
C VAL A 146 -3.99 -3.33 15.44
N GLY A 147 -3.19 -4.35 15.75
CA GLY A 147 -2.20 -4.93 14.85
C GLY A 147 -0.77 -4.54 15.24
N ALA A 148 0.08 -5.52 15.49
CA ALA A 148 1.50 -5.31 15.84
C ALA A 148 2.45 -5.55 14.65
N GLY A 149 2.01 -5.15 13.45
CA GLY A 149 2.88 -4.96 12.29
C GLY A 149 3.73 -3.69 12.42
N PRO A 150 4.61 -3.39 11.44
CA PRO A 150 5.38 -2.14 11.43
C PRO A 150 4.49 -0.90 11.61
N SER A 151 3.42 -0.77 10.81
CA SER A 151 2.51 0.38 10.85
C SER A 151 1.87 0.58 12.23
N GLY A 152 1.44 -0.49 12.90
CA GLY A 152 0.83 -0.38 14.22
C GLY A 152 1.83 -0.06 15.32
N ILE A 153 3.05 -0.63 15.27
CA ILE A 153 4.13 -0.32 16.20
C ILE A 153 4.55 1.15 16.07
N GLU A 154 4.75 1.63 14.84
CA GLU A 154 5.15 3.01 14.57
C GLU A 154 4.04 4.00 14.95
N THR A 155 2.77 3.68 14.64
CA THR A 155 1.64 4.52 15.03
C THR A 155 1.48 4.60 16.55
N ALA A 156 1.62 3.48 17.25
CA ALA A 156 1.54 3.47 18.71
C ALA A 156 2.66 4.30 19.34
N ALA A 157 3.89 4.17 18.82
CA ALA A 157 5.04 4.94 19.29
C ALA A 157 4.87 6.45 19.02
N GLU A 158 4.49 6.82 17.80
CA GLU A 158 4.29 8.22 17.38
C GLU A 158 3.23 8.93 18.26
N LEU A 159 2.09 8.27 18.49
CA LEU A 159 1.03 8.84 19.34
C LEU A 159 1.44 8.94 20.81
N ALA A 160 2.21 7.97 21.30
CA ALA A 160 2.73 7.99 22.67
C ALA A 160 3.78 9.10 22.87
N GLU A 161 4.59 9.42 21.85
CA GLU A 161 5.51 10.56 21.89
C GLU A 161 4.77 11.92 21.97
N LEU A 162 3.50 11.98 21.56
CA LEU A 162 2.59 13.12 21.81
C LEU A 162 1.99 13.13 23.23
N GLY A 163 2.39 12.20 24.09
CA GLY A 163 1.92 12.05 25.47
C GLY A 163 0.60 11.30 25.62
N ARG A 164 0.07 10.69 24.55
CA ARG A 164 -1.24 10.02 24.58
C ARG A 164 -1.21 8.71 25.35
N THR A 165 -2.32 8.38 25.99
CA THR A 165 -2.55 7.04 26.55
C THR A 165 -2.84 6.05 25.42
N VAL A 166 -1.84 5.24 25.06
CA VAL A 166 -1.94 4.30 23.93
C VAL A 166 -1.94 2.85 24.40
N THR A 167 -2.88 2.08 23.86
CA THR A 167 -2.92 0.63 23.97
C THR A 167 -2.64 0.00 22.61
N LEU A 168 -1.61 -0.84 22.48
CA LEU A 168 -1.32 -1.62 21.28
C LEU A 168 -1.81 -3.07 21.47
N VAL A 169 -2.82 -3.47 20.71
CA VAL A 169 -3.32 -4.86 20.69
C VAL A 169 -2.53 -5.64 19.63
N ALA A 170 -1.60 -6.46 20.11
CA ALA A 170 -0.68 -7.24 19.28
C ALA A 170 -1.22 -8.61 18.87
N GLY A 171 -2.32 -9.07 19.48
CA GLY A 171 -2.80 -10.44 19.33
C GLY A 171 -1.85 -11.42 20.01
N GLU A 172 -1.45 -12.49 19.31
CA GLU A 172 -0.62 -13.55 19.89
C GLU A 172 0.80 -13.08 20.26
N GLN A 173 1.36 -12.15 19.49
CA GLN A 173 2.76 -11.73 19.65
C GLN A 173 3.05 -10.37 19.01
N LEU A 174 3.76 -9.51 19.72
CA LEU A 174 4.32 -8.26 19.18
C LEU A 174 5.33 -8.54 18.06
N GLY A 175 5.12 -7.99 16.87
CA GLY A 175 6.06 -8.09 15.75
C GLY A 175 6.51 -9.53 15.46
N PRO A 176 5.61 -10.41 14.99
CA PRO A 176 5.94 -11.83 14.75
C PRO A 176 7.02 -12.03 13.67
N TYR A 177 7.22 -11.02 12.80
CA TYR A 177 8.26 -10.99 11.76
C TYR A 177 9.66 -10.61 12.28
N LEU A 178 9.77 -10.20 13.55
CA LEU A 178 11.05 -9.81 14.15
C LEU A 178 11.74 -11.00 14.80
N ASP A 179 13.07 -10.96 14.81
CA ASP A 179 13.84 -11.85 15.66
C ASP A 179 13.57 -11.53 17.15
N PRO A 180 13.80 -12.49 18.08
CA PRO A 180 13.53 -12.29 19.49
C PRO A 180 14.25 -11.09 20.14
N ARG A 181 15.45 -10.71 19.66
CA ARG A 181 16.18 -9.53 20.17
C ARG A 181 15.53 -8.24 19.67
N GLY A 182 15.20 -8.16 18.38
CA GLY A 182 14.46 -7.02 17.81
C GLY A 182 13.14 -6.80 18.54
N ARG A 183 12.36 -7.86 18.77
CA ARG A 183 11.09 -7.79 19.52
C ARG A 183 11.28 -7.24 20.93
N ARG A 184 12.26 -7.75 21.69
CA ARG A 184 12.55 -7.25 23.05
C ARG A 184 12.97 -5.78 23.04
N SER A 185 13.74 -5.36 22.04
CA SER A 185 14.14 -3.95 21.89
C SER A 185 12.93 -3.05 21.68
N ILE A 186 12.01 -3.44 20.79
CA ILE A 186 10.77 -2.70 20.53
C ILE A 186 9.87 -2.67 21.76
N ALA A 187 9.65 -3.81 22.42
CA ALA A 187 8.87 -3.86 23.66
C ALA A 187 9.43 -2.91 24.73
N LYS A 188 10.75 -2.88 24.90
CA LYS A 188 11.41 -1.96 25.85
C LYS A 188 11.21 -0.49 25.46
N ARG A 189 11.24 -0.16 24.17
CA ARG A 189 11.01 1.21 23.70
C ARG A 189 9.56 1.63 23.91
N LEU A 190 8.60 0.78 23.55
CA LEU A 190 7.17 1.02 23.76
C LEU A 190 6.84 1.20 25.25
N ALA A 191 7.39 0.35 26.12
CA ALA A 191 7.23 0.49 27.57
C ALA A 191 7.83 1.81 28.11
N LYS A 192 8.96 2.28 27.54
CA LYS A 192 9.54 3.59 27.91
C LYS A 192 8.67 4.78 27.48
N LEU A 193 7.82 4.58 26.47
CA LEU A 193 6.84 5.55 26.00
C LEU A 193 5.47 5.37 26.71
N ASP A 194 5.39 4.55 27.75
CA ASP A 194 4.16 4.22 28.48
C ASP A 194 3.05 3.61 27.59
N VAL A 195 3.42 2.98 26.47
CA VAL A 195 2.48 2.22 25.63
C VAL A 195 2.13 0.91 26.34
N THR A 196 0.84 0.68 26.55
CA THR A 196 0.35 -0.61 27.05
C THR A 196 0.26 -1.60 25.90
N VAL A 197 1.13 -2.61 25.88
CA VAL A 197 1.09 -3.66 24.85
C VAL A 197 0.29 -4.86 25.37
N PHE A 198 -0.81 -5.20 24.69
CA PHE A 198 -1.56 -6.42 24.92
C PHE A 198 -1.14 -7.49 23.91
N GLU A 199 -0.30 -8.42 24.37
CA GLU A 199 0.01 -9.66 23.65
C GLU A 199 -0.42 -10.86 24.49
N CYS A 200 -1.35 -11.68 23.98
CA CYS A 200 -1.63 -12.99 24.54
C CYS A 200 -2.24 -13.94 23.49
N PRO A 201 -2.09 -15.27 23.64
CA PRO A 201 -2.58 -16.23 22.65
C PRO A 201 -4.07 -16.09 22.26
N ASN A 202 -4.90 -15.56 23.16
CA ASN A 202 -6.34 -15.37 22.94
C ASN A 202 -6.77 -13.90 22.79
N ALA A 203 -5.85 -12.92 22.75
CA ALA A 203 -6.16 -11.48 22.65
C ALA A 203 -6.38 -11.02 21.19
N LYS A 204 -6.95 -11.86 20.35
CA LYS A 204 -7.43 -11.40 19.03
C LYS A 204 -8.64 -10.50 19.27
N VAL A 205 -8.70 -9.38 18.55
CA VAL A 205 -9.90 -8.53 18.57
C VAL A 205 -11.06 -9.29 17.95
N THR A 206 -12.18 -9.37 18.65
CA THR A 206 -13.39 -10.08 18.22
C THR A 206 -14.55 -9.17 17.86
N ALA A 207 -14.57 -7.94 18.38
CA ALA A 207 -15.48 -6.89 17.97
C ALA A 207 -14.88 -5.52 18.27
N VAL A 208 -15.32 -4.51 17.54
CA VAL A 208 -15.02 -3.10 17.82
C VAL A 208 -16.36 -2.39 18.02
N ALA A 209 -16.49 -1.69 19.13
CA ALA A 209 -17.60 -0.79 19.41
C ALA A 209 -17.13 0.66 19.28
N HIS A 210 -18.05 1.62 19.39
CA HIS A 210 -17.75 3.04 19.31
C HIS A 210 -16.71 3.50 20.34
N ASP A 211 -16.76 2.98 21.56
CA ASP A 211 -15.92 3.38 22.70
C ASP A 211 -15.11 2.23 23.32
N ALA A 212 -15.06 1.07 22.66
CA ALA A 212 -14.40 -0.11 23.19
C ALA A 212 -13.89 -1.09 22.12
N VAL A 213 -12.93 -1.92 22.50
CA VAL A 213 -12.42 -3.06 21.73
C VAL A 213 -12.58 -4.33 22.54
N GLU A 214 -13.30 -5.31 22.00
CA GLU A 214 -13.50 -6.62 22.62
C GLU A 214 -12.42 -7.61 22.17
N LEU A 215 -11.89 -8.37 23.13
CA LEU A 215 -10.89 -9.40 22.89
C LEU A 215 -11.50 -10.80 23.04
N GLY A 216 -10.91 -11.79 22.36
CA GLY A 216 -11.36 -13.18 22.37
C GLY A 216 -11.29 -13.90 23.72
N ASP A 217 -10.66 -13.30 24.74
CA ASP A 217 -10.68 -13.78 26.11
C ASP A 217 -11.77 -13.14 26.99
N GLY A 218 -12.65 -12.34 26.38
CA GLY A 218 -13.79 -11.68 27.03
C GLY A 218 -13.46 -10.34 27.69
N ARG A 219 -12.21 -9.86 27.60
CA ARG A 219 -11.87 -8.51 28.05
C ARG A 219 -12.37 -7.45 27.08
N GLU A 220 -12.73 -6.31 27.65
CA GLU A 220 -13.13 -5.10 26.93
C GLU A 220 -12.13 -3.99 27.27
N LEU A 221 -11.57 -3.37 26.25
CA LEU A 221 -10.60 -2.28 26.37
C LEU A 221 -11.28 -0.96 26.00
N PRO A 222 -11.36 0.03 26.91
CA PRO A 222 -11.84 1.36 26.57
C PRO A 222 -11.01 1.99 25.45
N SER A 223 -11.67 2.53 24.43
CA SER A 223 -11.03 3.07 23.23
C SER A 223 -11.90 4.16 22.62
N ALA A 224 -11.53 5.43 22.82
CA ALA A 224 -12.26 6.53 22.17
C ALA A 224 -11.90 6.66 20.69
N VAL A 225 -10.72 6.17 20.31
CA VAL A 225 -10.27 6.08 18.91
C VAL A 225 -9.61 4.73 18.73
N THR A 226 -10.18 3.90 17.88
CA THR A 226 -9.60 2.62 17.49
C THR A 226 -8.93 2.77 16.14
N ILE A 227 -7.62 2.59 16.06
CA ILE A 227 -6.84 2.64 14.83
C ILE A 227 -6.58 1.22 14.37
N TRP A 228 -6.97 0.90 13.13
CA TRP A 228 -6.85 -0.43 12.56
C TRP A 228 -5.67 -0.53 11.59
N THR A 229 -4.70 -1.39 11.91
CA THR A 229 -3.50 -1.59 11.08
C THR A 229 -3.32 -3.04 10.62
N ALA A 230 -4.36 -3.87 10.80
CA ALA A 230 -4.33 -5.29 10.49
C ALA A 230 -4.96 -5.60 9.13
N GLY A 231 -4.18 -6.26 8.27
CA GLY A 231 -4.63 -6.69 6.94
C GLY A 231 -4.37 -5.67 5.84
N PHE A 232 -4.40 -6.16 4.60
CA PHE A 232 -4.25 -5.37 3.38
C PHE A 232 -5.31 -5.81 2.38
N GLY A 233 -5.86 -4.85 1.66
CA GLY A 233 -6.64 -5.06 0.45
C GLY A 233 -5.86 -4.57 -0.77
N VAL A 234 -6.41 -4.78 -1.97
CA VAL A 234 -5.90 -4.19 -3.20
C VAL A 234 -7.05 -3.52 -3.96
N PRO A 235 -6.78 -2.51 -4.79
CA PRO A 235 -7.81 -1.92 -5.64
C PRO A 235 -8.42 -2.94 -6.61
N ASP A 236 -9.75 -2.89 -6.79
CA ASP A 236 -10.51 -3.83 -7.63
C ASP A 236 -10.34 -3.59 -9.14
N LEU A 237 -9.40 -2.75 -9.58
CA LEU A 237 -9.27 -2.33 -10.98
C LEU A 237 -9.09 -3.53 -11.92
N ALA A 238 -8.23 -4.48 -11.58
CA ALA A 238 -8.02 -5.68 -12.41
C ALA A 238 -9.32 -6.51 -12.53
N ALA A 239 -9.99 -6.78 -11.41
CA ALA A 239 -11.23 -7.57 -11.40
C ALA A 239 -12.36 -6.86 -12.16
N ASN A 240 -12.55 -5.56 -11.95
CA ASN A 240 -13.55 -4.75 -12.65
C ASN A 240 -13.26 -4.63 -14.15
N SER A 241 -12.00 -4.81 -14.55
CA SER A 241 -11.57 -4.83 -15.95
C SER A 241 -11.66 -6.22 -16.60
N GLY A 242 -12.14 -7.23 -15.87
CA GLY A 242 -12.22 -8.61 -16.36
C GLY A 242 -10.87 -9.30 -16.51
N LEU A 243 -9.81 -8.78 -15.90
CA LEU A 243 -8.50 -9.44 -15.82
C LEU A 243 -8.53 -10.50 -14.72
N SER A 244 -7.77 -11.56 -14.93
CA SER A 244 -7.62 -12.66 -13.99
C SER A 244 -6.94 -12.16 -12.70
N THR A 245 -7.60 -12.38 -11.57
CA THR A 245 -7.07 -12.03 -10.25
C THR A 245 -6.99 -13.23 -9.31
N ASP A 246 -6.13 -13.13 -8.31
CA ASP A 246 -6.16 -14.06 -7.19
C ASP A 246 -7.35 -13.80 -6.25
N ALA A 247 -7.44 -14.59 -5.17
CA ALA A 247 -8.51 -14.47 -4.19
C ALA A 247 -8.56 -13.13 -3.44
N LEU A 248 -7.46 -12.35 -3.45
CA LEU A 248 -7.40 -11.02 -2.83
C LEU A 248 -7.70 -9.90 -3.84
N GLY A 249 -7.77 -10.19 -5.15
CA GLY A 249 -7.96 -9.20 -6.21
C GLY A 249 -6.66 -8.73 -6.88
N ARG A 250 -5.51 -9.35 -6.57
CA ARG A 250 -4.23 -9.02 -7.23
C ARG A 250 -4.22 -9.55 -8.65
N LEU A 251 -3.65 -8.79 -9.58
CA LEU A 251 -3.48 -9.21 -10.97
C LEU A 251 -2.62 -10.48 -11.03
N LEU A 252 -3.16 -11.54 -11.63
CA LEU A 252 -2.41 -12.77 -11.87
C LEU A 252 -1.40 -12.54 -13.00
N THR A 253 -0.15 -12.89 -12.73
CA THR A 253 0.93 -12.75 -13.69
C THR A 253 1.74 -14.04 -13.80
N ASP A 254 2.57 -14.16 -14.82
CA ASP A 254 3.71 -15.09 -14.82
C ASP A 254 4.88 -14.52 -14.00
N GLU A 255 6.00 -15.24 -13.96
CA GLU A 255 7.22 -14.84 -13.26
C GLU A 255 7.92 -13.64 -13.89
N THR A 256 7.58 -13.23 -15.12
CA THR A 256 8.08 -11.97 -15.71
C THR A 256 7.25 -10.76 -15.29
N LEU A 257 6.28 -10.99 -14.39
CA LEU A 257 5.21 -10.07 -13.98
C LEU A 257 4.24 -9.73 -15.12
N THR A 258 4.20 -10.51 -16.20
CA THR A 258 3.25 -10.29 -17.29
C THR A 258 1.89 -10.84 -16.94
N SER A 259 0.81 -10.08 -17.20
CA SER A 259 -0.55 -10.58 -17.03
C SER A 259 -0.75 -11.88 -17.79
N VAL A 260 -1.45 -12.82 -17.16
CA VAL A 260 -1.82 -14.09 -17.81
C VAL A 260 -2.86 -13.91 -18.92
N ASP A 261 -3.50 -12.74 -19.00
CA ASP A 261 -4.56 -12.44 -19.97
C ASP A 261 -4.04 -11.65 -21.18
N ASP A 262 -3.05 -10.77 -20.99
CA ASP A 262 -2.50 -9.93 -22.05
C ASP A 262 -1.01 -9.60 -21.86
N THR A 263 -0.21 -9.89 -22.89
CA THR A 263 1.24 -9.64 -22.90
C THR A 263 1.64 -8.16 -22.90
N HIS A 264 0.70 -7.24 -23.13
CA HIS A 264 0.94 -5.80 -23.09
C HIS A 264 0.71 -5.22 -21.70
N ILE A 265 0.23 -6.03 -20.75
CA ILE A 265 -0.02 -5.64 -19.37
C ILE A 265 1.02 -6.32 -18.47
N VAL A 266 1.74 -5.53 -17.67
CA VAL A 266 2.75 -6.02 -16.72
C VAL A 266 2.42 -5.50 -15.32
N GLY A 267 2.28 -6.40 -14.36
CA GLY A 267 2.02 -6.06 -12.96
C GLY A 267 3.26 -5.59 -12.21
N ALA A 268 3.07 -4.81 -11.15
CA ALA A 268 4.14 -4.41 -10.25
C ALA A 268 3.63 -4.20 -8.82
N GLY A 269 4.57 -4.23 -7.86
CA GLY A 269 4.32 -3.95 -6.45
C GLY A 269 3.32 -4.92 -5.80
N ASP A 270 2.60 -4.41 -4.80
CA ASP A 270 1.68 -5.20 -3.97
C ASP A 270 0.49 -5.80 -4.73
N SER A 271 0.16 -5.23 -5.90
CA SER A 271 -1.02 -5.57 -6.70
C SER A 271 -0.80 -6.70 -7.71
N ALA A 272 0.39 -7.33 -7.73
CA ALA A 272 0.73 -8.42 -8.63
C ALA A 272 0.89 -9.77 -7.89
N ALA A 273 0.49 -10.87 -8.54
CA ALA A 273 0.55 -12.22 -8.01
C ALA A 273 1.13 -13.21 -9.05
N PRO A 274 2.47 -13.25 -9.21
CA PRO A 274 3.13 -14.20 -10.11
C PRO A 274 2.84 -15.64 -9.72
N SER A 275 2.30 -16.43 -10.65
CA SER A 275 1.91 -17.84 -10.43
C SER A 275 1.04 -18.05 -9.18
N ASN A 276 0.20 -17.05 -8.85
CA ASN A 276 -0.63 -17.04 -7.64
C ASN A 276 0.19 -17.18 -6.33
N LEU A 277 1.48 -16.84 -6.37
CA LEU A 277 2.43 -16.83 -5.26
C LEU A 277 3.00 -15.41 -5.09
N PRO A 278 2.18 -14.47 -4.60
CA PRO A 278 2.53 -13.07 -4.50
C PRO A 278 3.67 -12.83 -3.50
N PHE A 279 4.50 -11.84 -3.81
CA PHE A 279 5.49 -11.34 -2.86
C PHE A 279 4.82 -10.64 -1.68
N ARG A 280 5.55 -10.52 -0.57
CA ARG A 280 5.08 -9.79 0.60
C ARG A 280 4.84 -8.32 0.24
N MET A 281 3.61 -7.85 0.49
CA MET A 281 3.25 -6.45 0.34
C MET A 281 4.15 -5.57 1.22
N SER A 282 4.97 -4.73 0.59
CA SER A 282 5.95 -3.89 1.27
C SER A 282 6.58 -2.86 0.32
N CYS A 283 6.92 -1.68 0.85
CA CYS A 283 7.70 -0.69 0.10
C CYS A 283 9.08 -1.24 -0.33
N GLN A 284 9.64 -2.17 0.45
CA GLN A 284 10.91 -2.83 0.18
C GLN A 284 10.86 -3.68 -1.10
N ALA A 285 9.77 -4.43 -1.31
CA ALA A 285 9.57 -5.21 -2.54
C ALA A 285 9.09 -4.33 -3.71
N ALA A 286 8.33 -3.26 -3.42
CA ALA A 286 7.71 -2.42 -4.45
C ALA A 286 8.72 -1.80 -5.42
N GLY A 287 9.85 -1.29 -4.93
CA GLY A 287 10.91 -0.73 -5.78
C GLY A 287 11.48 -1.76 -6.76
N PRO A 288 12.08 -2.88 -6.30
CA PRO A 288 12.56 -3.95 -7.16
C PRO A 288 11.52 -4.48 -8.14
N LEU A 289 10.26 -4.64 -7.70
CA LEU A 289 9.16 -5.07 -8.57
C LEU A 289 8.82 -4.05 -9.66
N GLY A 290 8.80 -2.76 -9.32
CA GLY A 290 8.60 -1.69 -10.30
C GLY A 290 9.73 -1.65 -11.33
N ALA A 291 10.97 -1.80 -10.88
CA ALA A 291 12.12 -1.87 -11.78
C ALA A 291 12.05 -3.07 -12.72
N HIS A 292 11.70 -4.25 -12.19
CA HIS A 292 11.57 -5.46 -12.97
C HIS A 292 10.42 -5.38 -14.00
N ALA A 293 9.27 -4.81 -13.62
CA ALA A 293 8.16 -4.62 -14.54
C ALA A 293 8.55 -3.72 -15.73
N ALA A 294 9.30 -2.64 -15.47
CA ALA A 294 9.85 -1.80 -16.53
C ALA A 294 10.86 -2.57 -17.41
N ASP A 295 11.76 -3.37 -16.82
CA ASP A 295 12.69 -4.20 -17.60
C ASP A 295 11.96 -5.20 -18.51
N THR A 296 10.86 -5.80 -18.04
CA THR A 296 10.02 -6.68 -18.87
C THR A 296 9.48 -5.94 -20.09
N VAL A 297 8.97 -4.71 -19.92
CA VAL A 297 8.48 -3.88 -21.04
C VAL A 297 9.64 -3.46 -21.96
N LEU A 298 10.76 -2.99 -21.41
CA LEU A 298 11.94 -2.56 -22.17
C LEU A 298 12.51 -3.68 -23.02
N ASN A 299 12.63 -4.89 -22.47
CA ASN A 299 13.10 -6.06 -23.20
C ASN A 299 12.16 -6.40 -24.36
N ARG A 300 10.84 -6.33 -24.15
CA ARG A 300 9.85 -6.57 -25.22
C ARG A 300 9.96 -5.56 -26.35
N ILE A 301 10.09 -4.26 -26.04
CA ILE A 301 10.32 -3.22 -27.03
C ILE A 301 11.61 -3.49 -27.81
N GLY A 302 12.66 -3.98 -27.13
CA GLY A 302 13.93 -4.37 -27.75
C GLY A 302 13.91 -5.70 -28.53
N GLY A 303 12.83 -6.47 -28.48
CA GLY A 303 12.76 -7.82 -29.05
C GLY A 303 13.56 -8.87 -28.26
N GLU A 304 13.87 -8.59 -26.99
CA GLU A 304 14.60 -9.46 -26.07
C GLU A 304 13.65 -10.22 -25.14
N PRO A 305 14.03 -11.43 -24.68
CA PRO A 305 13.20 -12.17 -23.73
C PRO A 305 13.20 -11.51 -22.35
N ALA A 306 12.03 -11.46 -21.72
CA ALA A 306 11.90 -11.05 -20.32
C ALA A 306 12.43 -12.14 -19.38
N ALA A 307 13.14 -11.73 -18.33
CA ALA A 307 13.68 -12.65 -17.33
C ALA A 307 12.65 -12.88 -16.19
N PRO A 308 12.66 -14.04 -15.53
CA PRO A 308 11.89 -14.24 -14.30
C PRO A 308 12.32 -13.28 -13.20
N VAL A 309 11.34 -12.79 -12.43
CA VAL A 309 11.54 -11.93 -11.28
C VAL A 309 12.28 -12.69 -10.18
N SER A 310 13.33 -12.07 -9.67
CA SER A 310 14.09 -12.56 -8.53
C SER A 310 14.32 -11.40 -7.58
N ILE A 311 13.48 -11.34 -6.55
CA ILE A 311 13.72 -10.47 -5.41
C ILE A 311 14.57 -11.31 -4.46
N GLY A 312 15.87 -11.04 -4.38
CA GLY A 312 16.78 -11.79 -3.51
C GLY A 312 16.30 -11.79 -2.04
N PHE A 313 16.95 -12.59 -1.20
CA PHE A 313 16.79 -12.44 0.25
C PHE A 313 17.26 -11.04 0.64
N LEU A 314 16.29 -10.16 0.89
CA LEU A 314 16.48 -8.86 1.53
C LEU A 314 16.27 -8.99 3.03
#